data_AF-A0A916N3Y9-F1
#
_entry.id   AF-A0A916N3Y9-F1
#
_cell.length_a   1.000
_cell.length_b   1.000
_cell.length_c   1.000
_cell.angle_alpha   90.00
_cell.angle_beta   90.00
_cell.angle_gamma   90.00
#
_symmetry.space_group_name_H-M   'P 1'
#
loop_
_entity.id
_entity.type
_entity.pdbx_description
1 polymer ?
#
loop_
_entity_poly.entity_id
_entity_poly.type
_entity_poly.pdbx_seq_one_letter_code
_entity_poly.pdbx_strand_id
1 'polypeptide(L)'
;MKNKIMLSLTLASLLMLSGCGGKKEEEEKEEPKNAVEALQSIADKAKEMSTKEPVDPVDFRKLKELLPEKVGSLTRTEATGEKTGAMGFTVSTAQARYQNQGGGTARIEIVDTGGIAGATTMALAAWSMADIDKETASGYEKTTTLEGHKAFEKYDNESKSGELNVLVADRYIVNVHADQISSDEMKDLLKDIDLDKLSEIK
;
A
#
# COMPACT_ATOMS: atom_id res chain seq x y z
N MET A 1 -33.76 17.56 43.25
CA MET A 1 -34.47 18.80 43.66
C MET A 1 -33.61 19.53 44.68
N LYS A 2 -33.58 20.88 44.60
CA LYS A 2 -32.70 21.85 45.30
C LYS A 2 -31.37 22.04 44.57
N ASN A 3 -30.99 23.20 44.01
CA ASN A 3 -31.36 24.59 44.31
C ASN A 3 -31.62 25.42 43.04
N LYS A 4 -32.68 26.25 43.10
CA LYS A 4 -32.88 27.43 42.28
C LYS A 4 -32.13 28.59 42.94
N ILE A 5 -31.32 29.34 42.20
CA ILE A 5 -31.11 30.77 42.49
C ILE A 5 -31.24 31.50 41.16
N MET A 6 -32.30 32.30 41.13
CA MET A 6 -32.68 33.22 40.09
C MET A 6 -32.49 34.60 40.71
N LEU A 7 -31.65 35.45 40.12
CA LEU A 7 -31.78 36.89 40.29
C LEU A 7 -31.23 37.61 39.06
N SER A 8 -32.16 38.15 38.29
CA SER A 8 -31.94 39.10 37.21
C SER A 8 -31.44 40.43 37.76
N LEU A 9 -30.52 41.09 37.06
CA LEU A 9 -30.66 42.53 36.85
C LEU A 9 -30.04 42.95 35.52
N THR A 10 -30.90 43.57 34.75
CA THR A 10 -30.78 44.18 33.43
C THR A 10 -29.83 45.38 33.39
N LEU A 11 -29.25 45.59 32.19
CA LEU A 11 -29.11 46.87 31.47
C LEU A 11 -28.03 47.88 31.95
N ALA A 12 -26.98 48.04 31.15
CA ALA A 12 -26.76 49.24 30.30
C ALA A 12 -25.28 49.39 29.91
N SER A 13 -25.06 49.34 28.61
CA SER A 13 -23.96 49.90 27.82
C SER A 13 -23.30 51.19 28.34
N LEU A 14 -21.96 51.29 28.28
CA LEU A 14 -21.25 52.34 27.51
C LEU A 14 -19.73 52.10 27.41
N LEU A 15 -19.29 51.92 26.16
CA LEU A 15 -18.12 52.48 25.45
C LEU A 15 -16.82 52.92 26.19
N MET A 16 -15.72 52.38 25.63
CA MET A 16 -14.40 52.98 25.34
C MET A 16 -13.38 53.15 26.49
N LEU A 17 -12.23 52.46 26.38
CA LEU A 17 -10.95 53.06 25.96
C LEU A 17 -9.81 52.02 26.00
N SER A 18 -9.14 51.87 24.85
CA SER A 18 -7.71 51.69 24.66
C SER A 18 -6.93 50.75 25.60
N GLY A 19 -6.65 49.53 25.12
CA GLY A 19 -5.62 48.64 25.68
C GLY A 19 -4.85 47.94 24.56
N CYS A 20 -3.60 48.35 24.35
CA CYS A 20 -2.59 47.67 23.54
C CYS A 20 -2.41 46.22 23.99
N GLY A 21 -2.48 45.27 23.06
CA GLY A 21 -2.16 43.88 23.32
C GLY A 21 -2.44 43.06 22.08
N GLY A 22 -1.38 42.70 21.36
CA GLY A 22 -1.44 42.09 20.04
C GLY A 22 -2.51 41.00 19.93
N LYS A 23 -3.43 41.21 18.99
CA LYS A 23 -4.23 40.14 18.40
C LYS A 23 -3.26 39.06 17.95
N LYS A 24 -3.22 37.93 18.65
CA LYS A 24 -2.96 36.66 18.00
C LYS A 24 -4.18 36.43 17.13
N GLU A 25 -4.02 36.72 15.85
CA GLU A 25 -4.84 36.13 14.81
C GLU A 25 -4.78 34.62 15.04
N GLU A 26 -5.93 34.02 15.28
CA GLU A 26 -6.09 32.59 15.11
C GLU A 26 -5.81 32.34 13.62
N GLU A 27 -4.64 31.80 13.32
CA GLU A 27 -4.38 31.17 12.03
C GLU A 27 -5.42 30.06 11.88
N GLU A 28 -6.49 30.37 11.17
CA GLU A 28 -7.34 29.39 10.52
C GLU A 28 -6.40 28.64 9.58
N LYS A 29 -5.91 27.48 10.04
CA LYS A 29 -5.16 26.56 9.19
C LYS A 29 -6.08 26.20 8.04
N GLU A 30 -5.92 26.87 6.91
CA GLU A 30 -6.43 26.38 5.64
C GLU A 30 -5.84 24.97 5.48
N GLU A 31 -6.65 23.94 5.72
CA GLU A 31 -6.25 22.59 5.36
C GLU A 31 -5.95 22.63 3.86
N PRO A 32 -4.72 22.29 3.43
CA PRO A 32 -4.38 22.37 2.02
C PRO A 32 -5.40 21.54 1.25
N LYS A 33 -5.95 22.07 0.14
CA LYS A 33 -6.97 21.38 -0.68
C LYS A 33 -6.58 19.93 -1.01
N ASN A 34 -5.28 19.69 -1.17
CA ASN A 34 -4.68 18.38 -1.39
C ASN A 34 -4.90 17.40 -0.22
N ALA A 35 -4.92 17.86 1.03
CA ALA A 35 -5.18 17.01 2.20
C ALA A 35 -6.64 16.59 2.29
N VAL A 36 -7.59 17.50 2.01
CA VAL A 36 -9.02 17.16 1.99
C VAL A 36 -9.33 16.18 0.85
N GLU A 37 -8.77 16.41 -0.34
CA GLU A 37 -8.91 15.51 -1.49
C GLU A 37 -8.28 14.13 -1.22
N ALA A 38 -7.11 14.08 -0.59
CA ALA A 38 -6.47 12.82 -0.19
C ALA A 38 -7.33 12.05 0.84
N LEU A 39 -7.86 12.74 1.85
CA LEU A 39 -8.76 12.14 2.83
C LEU A 39 -10.05 11.60 2.19
N GLN A 40 -10.61 12.33 1.23
CA GLN A 40 -11.77 11.87 0.46
C GLN A 40 -11.45 10.62 -0.38
N SER A 41 -10.32 10.61 -1.08
CA SER A 41 -9.88 9.44 -1.85
C SER A 41 -9.68 8.21 -0.97
N ILE A 42 -9.10 8.38 0.23
CA ILE A 42 -8.94 7.29 1.20
C ILE A 42 -10.31 6.80 1.68
N ALA A 43 -11.23 7.73 2.00
CA ALA A 43 -12.58 7.38 2.45
C ALA A 43 -13.37 6.62 1.36
N ASP A 44 -13.29 7.06 0.11
CA ASP A 44 -13.93 6.39 -1.03
C ASP A 44 -13.35 5.00 -1.25
N LYS A 45 -12.02 4.85 -1.17
CA LYS A 45 -11.37 3.53 -1.29
C LYS A 45 -11.76 2.61 -0.14
N ALA A 46 -11.79 3.12 1.08
CA ALA A 46 -12.24 2.35 2.25
C ALA A 46 -13.69 1.91 2.09
N LYS A 47 -14.57 2.77 1.57
CA LYS A 47 -15.97 2.44 1.29
C LYS A 47 -16.07 1.35 0.21
N GLU A 48 -15.39 1.51 -0.92
CA GLU A 48 -15.35 0.51 -1.99
C GLU A 48 -14.91 -0.86 -1.45
N MET A 49 -13.79 -0.90 -0.73
CA MET A 49 -13.24 -2.14 -0.18
C MET A 49 -14.13 -2.74 0.91
N SER A 50 -14.82 -1.94 1.72
CA SER A 50 -15.77 -2.46 2.73
C SER A 50 -16.97 -3.20 2.13
N THR A 51 -17.24 -3.01 0.84
CA THR A 51 -18.30 -3.73 0.13
C THR A 51 -17.81 -4.99 -0.59
N LYS A 52 -16.48 -5.23 -0.62
CA LYS A 52 -15.90 -6.42 -1.24
C LYS A 52 -16.00 -7.60 -0.28
N GLU A 53 -16.90 -8.53 -0.60
CA GLU A 53 -17.03 -9.80 0.10
C GLU A 53 -15.89 -10.76 -0.27
N PRO A 54 -15.45 -11.64 0.65
CA PRO A 54 -14.50 -12.69 0.34
C PRO A 54 -15.02 -13.59 -0.79
N VAL A 55 -14.13 -13.89 -1.73
CA VAL A 55 -14.36 -14.85 -2.82
C VAL A 55 -13.34 -15.98 -2.72
N ASP A 56 -13.64 -17.12 -3.32
CA ASP A 56 -12.64 -18.19 -3.42
C ASP A 56 -11.40 -17.70 -4.17
N PRO A 57 -10.20 -17.82 -3.57
CA PRO A 57 -8.95 -17.50 -4.26
C PRO A 57 -8.74 -18.42 -5.47
N VAL A 58 -8.10 -17.85 -6.48
CA VAL A 58 -7.57 -18.53 -7.66
C VAL A 58 -6.67 -19.69 -7.19
N ASP A 59 -6.79 -20.87 -7.82
CA ASP A 59 -5.90 -21.99 -7.51
C ASP A 59 -4.43 -21.59 -7.72
N PHE A 60 -3.58 -21.85 -6.72
CA PHE A 60 -2.16 -21.47 -6.76
C PHE A 60 -1.42 -22.00 -7.99
N ARG A 61 -1.89 -23.10 -8.61
CA ARG A 61 -1.29 -23.63 -9.85
C ARG A 61 -1.41 -22.63 -10.98
N LYS A 62 -2.54 -21.94 -11.10
CA LYS A 62 -2.75 -20.88 -12.10
C LYS A 62 -1.86 -19.66 -11.80
N LEU A 63 -1.73 -19.28 -10.53
CA LEU A 63 -0.83 -18.19 -10.14
C LEU A 63 0.63 -18.55 -10.45
N LYS A 64 1.01 -19.81 -10.21
CA LYS A 64 2.37 -20.31 -10.48
C LYS A 64 2.71 -20.32 -11.98
N GLU A 65 1.73 -20.44 -12.87
CA GLU A 65 1.94 -20.30 -14.32
C GLU A 65 2.36 -18.88 -14.73
N LEU A 66 2.09 -17.87 -13.91
CA LEU A 66 2.52 -16.48 -14.13
C LEU A 66 3.96 -16.22 -13.65
N LEU A 67 4.60 -17.20 -13.03
CA LEU A 67 6.02 -17.15 -12.68
C LEU A 67 6.77 -17.81 -13.84
N PRO A 68 7.51 -17.07 -14.68
CA PRO A 68 8.20 -17.64 -15.84
C PRO A 68 9.46 -18.44 -15.44
N GLU A 69 10.08 -19.14 -16.39
CA GLU A 69 11.37 -19.82 -16.15
C GLU A 69 12.54 -18.83 -16.01
N LYS A 70 12.39 -17.61 -16.53
CA LYS A 70 13.38 -16.55 -16.45
C LYS A 70 12.70 -15.22 -16.19
N VAL A 71 13.35 -14.39 -15.37
CA VAL A 71 13.02 -12.98 -15.16
C VAL A 71 14.31 -12.19 -15.27
N GLY A 72 14.36 -11.21 -16.16
CA GLY A 72 15.59 -10.51 -16.55
C GLY A 72 16.72 -11.49 -16.87
N SER A 73 17.84 -11.35 -16.15
CA SER A 73 19.00 -12.24 -16.27
C SER A 73 18.94 -13.48 -15.37
N LEU A 74 17.94 -13.58 -14.49
CA LEU A 74 17.84 -14.65 -13.50
C LEU A 74 17.04 -15.84 -14.04
N THR A 75 17.50 -17.05 -13.68
CA THR A 75 16.82 -18.30 -14.00
C THR A 75 16.14 -18.85 -12.75
N ARG A 76 14.92 -19.35 -12.91
CA ARG A 76 14.13 -19.93 -11.82
C ARG A 76 14.77 -21.22 -11.31
N THR A 77 14.92 -21.32 -10.01
CA THR A 77 15.44 -22.51 -9.32
C THR A 77 14.37 -23.29 -8.58
N GLU A 78 13.31 -22.62 -8.15
CA GLU A 78 12.21 -23.21 -7.40
C GLU A 78 10.90 -22.52 -7.79
N ALA A 79 9.81 -23.29 -7.83
CA ALA A 79 8.46 -22.78 -8.00
C ALA A 79 7.48 -23.59 -7.13
N THR A 80 6.97 -22.96 -6.08
CA THR A 80 6.02 -23.56 -5.15
C THR A 80 4.69 -22.80 -5.18
N GLY A 81 3.67 -23.40 -4.57
CA GLY A 81 2.43 -22.70 -4.31
C GLY A 81 1.58 -23.50 -3.35
N GLU A 82 0.71 -22.80 -2.66
CA GLU A 82 -0.15 -23.34 -1.63
C GLU A 82 -1.45 -22.56 -1.51
N LYS A 83 -2.47 -23.21 -0.93
CA LYS A 83 -3.69 -22.56 -0.46
C LYS A 83 -3.77 -22.80 1.04
N THR A 84 -3.76 -21.74 1.82
CA THR A 84 -3.90 -21.78 3.28
C THR A 84 -5.22 -21.16 3.69
N GLY A 85 -5.76 -21.57 4.84
CA GLY A 85 -7.03 -21.05 5.30
C GLY A 85 -7.35 -21.39 6.75
N ALA A 86 -8.07 -20.48 7.40
CA ALA A 86 -8.53 -20.60 8.77
C ALA A 86 -9.76 -19.70 8.98
N MET A 87 -10.68 -20.12 9.86
CA MET A 87 -11.83 -19.30 10.27
C MET A 87 -12.69 -18.79 9.09
N GLY A 88 -12.81 -19.57 8.01
CA GLY A 88 -13.56 -19.19 6.81
C GLY A 88 -12.81 -18.29 5.82
N PHE A 89 -11.60 -17.85 6.18
CA PHE A 89 -10.72 -17.12 5.28
C PHE A 89 -9.77 -18.07 4.55
N THR A 90 -9.44 -17.72 3.31
CA THR A 90 -8.43 -18.44 2.53
C THR A 90 -7.53 -17.49 1.76
N VAL A 91 -6.27 -17.88 1.58
CA VAL A 91 -5.30 -17.17 0.76
C VAL A 91 -4.63 -18.20 -0.15
N SER A 92 -4.40 -17.82 -1.39
CA SER A 92 -3.67 -18.64 -2.36
C SER A 92 -2.40 -17.92 -2.76
N THR A 93 -1.29 -18.64 -2.71
CA THR A 93 0.04 -18.07 -2.94
C THR A 93 0.81 -18.92 -3.92
N ALA A 94 1.48 -18.30 -4.89
CA ALA A 94 2.53 -18.92 -5.68
C ALA A 94 3.84 -18.17 -5.47
N GLN A 95 4.95 -18.89 -5.36
CA GLN A 95 6.27 -18.31 -5.14
C GLN A 95 7.29 -18.95 -6.07
N ALA A 96 8.24 -18.15 -6.54
CA ALA A 96 9.42 -18.63 -7.25
C ALA A 96 10.70 -17.98 -6.73
N ARG A 97 11.78 -18.76 -6.74
CA ARG A 97 13.14 -18.27 -6.49
C ARG A 97 13.91 -18.26 -7.79
N TYR A 98 14.73 -17.24 -7.97
CA TYR A 98 15.54 -17.04 -9.15
C TYR A 98 16.98 -16.70 -8.75
N GLN A 99 17.92 -17.11 -9.59
CA GLN A 99 19.33 -16.77 -9.41
C GLN A 99 20.04 -16.59 -10.76
N ASN A 100 21.11 -15.80 -10.78
CA ASN A 100 22.03 -15.73 -11.90
C ASN A 100 23.45 -16.20 -11.50
N GLN A 101 24.37 -16.28 -12.46
CA GLN A 101 25.76 -16.71 -12.20
C GLN A 101 26.59 -15.65 -11.45
N GLY A 102 26.13 -14.40 -11.42
CA GLY A 102 26.79 -13.29 -10.73
C GLY A 102 26.47 -13.20 -9.23
N GLY A 103 25.70 -14.15 -8.68
CA GLY A 103 25.27 -14.15 -7.28
C GLY A 103 23.99 -13.38 -7.00
N GLY A 104 23.40 -12.74 -8.02
CA GLY A 104 22.10 -12.07 -7.92
C GLY A 104 20.98 -13.07 -7.68
N THR A 105 20.11 -12.77 -6.71
CA THR A 105 18.95 -13.60 -6.39
C THR A 105 17.67 -12.76 -6.32
N ALA A 106 16.55 -13.40 -6.63
CA ALA A 106 15.23 -12.81 -6.42
C ALA A 106 14.23 -13.86 -5.92
N ARG A 107 13.28 -13.40 -5.11
CA ARG A 107 12.10 -14.16 -4.71
C ARG A 107 10.88 -13.37 -5.14
N ILE A 108 10.05 -13.97 -6.00
CA ILE A 108 8.80 -13.38 -6.47
C ILE A 108 7.66 -14.20 -5.88
N GLU A 109 6.69 -13.53 -5.29
CA GLU A 109 5.50 -14.11 -4.69
C GLU A 109 4.25 -13.41 -5.24
N ILE A 110 3.25 -14.19 -5.63
CA ILE A 110 1.93 -13.71 -6.04
C ILE A 110 0.93 -14.23 -5.02
N VAL A 111 0.28 -13.31 -4.32
CA VAL A 111 -0.72 -13.59 -3.29
C VAL A 111 -2.09 -13.15 -3.78
N ASP A 112 -3.05 -14.06 -3.84
CA ASP A 112 -4.46 -13.75 -4.05
C ASP A 112 -5.17 -13.58 -2.70
N THR A 113 -5.55 -12.33 -2.39
CA THR A 113 -6.24 -11.98 -1.15
C THR A 113 -7.76 -12.03 -1.27
N GLY A 114 -8.31 -12.57 -2.36
CA GLY A 114 -9.74 -12.68 -2.61
C GLY A 114 -10.49 -13.35 -1.46
N GLY A 115 -9.89 -14.36 -0.82
CA GLY A 115 -10.51 -15.08 0.30
C GLY A 115 -10.37 -14.40 1.67
N ILE A 116 -9.80 -13.20 1.73
CA ILE A 116 -9.77 -12.31 2.91
C ILE A 116 -10.30 -10.90 2.59
N ALA A 117 -10.90 -10.70 1.42
CA ALA A 117 -11.17 -9.41 0.75
C ALA A 117 -11.55 -8.19 1.63
N GLY A 118 -11.46 -7.01 1.03
CA GLY A 118 -11.88 -5.76 1.66
C GLY A 118 -10.86 -5.24 2.66
N ALA A 119 -11.29 -4.96 3.90
CA ALA A 119 -10.46 -4.30 4.91
C ALA A 119 -9.17 -5.07 5.25
N THR A 120 -9.18 -6.40 5.22
CA THR A 120 -7.98 -7.21 5.49
C THR A 120 -6.96 -7.09 4.35
N THR A 121 -7.42 -7.06 3.10
CA THR A 121 -6.54 -6.81 1.94
C THR A 121 -5.93 -5.41 2.03
N MET A 122 -6.73 -4.40 2.40
CA MET A 122 -6.22 -3.05 2.62
C MET A 122 -5.17 -2.99 3.72
N ALA A 123 -5.30 -3.76 4.80
CA ALA A 123 -4.31 -3.80 5.86
C ALA A 123 -2.96 -4.34 5.35
N LEU A 124 -2.97 -5.35 4.47
CA LEU A 124 -1.77 -5.89 3.84
C LEU A 124 -1.15 -4.94 2.81
N ALA A 125 -1.99 -4.16 2.12
CA ALA A 125 -1.57 -3.19 1.11
C ALA A 125 -1.70 -1.73 1.61
N ALA A 126 -1.53 -1.46 2.90
CA ALA A 126 -1.78 -0.13 3.48
C ALA A 126 -0.88 0.96 2.87
N TRP A 127 0.32 0.58 2.46
CA TRP A 127 1.25 1.43 1.71
C TRP A 127 0.63 1.98 0.41
N SER A 128 -0.33 1.29 -0.22
CA SER A 128 -0.93 1.72 -1.49
C SER A 128 -1.81 2.97 -1.37
N MET A 129 -2.17 3.34 -0.14
CA MET A 129 -2.99 4.52 0.19
C MET A 129 -2.16 5.71 0.69
N ALA A 130 -0.85 5.51 0.89
CA ALA A 130 0.03 6.56 1.38
C ALA A 130 0.87 7.11 0.22
N ASP A 131 1.15 8.41 0.26
CA ASP A 131 2.20 9.01 -0.55
C ASP A 131 3.50 8.98 0.27
N ILE A 132 4.31 7.96 0.05
CA ILE A 132 5.61 7.76 0.68
C ILE A 132 6.68 8.26 -0.28
N ASP A 133 7.52 9.17 0.19
CA ASP A 133 8.77 9.58 -0.46
C ASP A 133 9.80 9.84 0.62
N LYS A 134 10.73 8.90 0.79
CA LYS A 134 11.70 8.90 1.88
C LYS A 134 13.06 8.47 1.38
N GLU A 135 14.05 9.30 1.65
CA GLU A 135 15.46 9.03 1.39
C GLU A 135 16.20 8.73 2.71
N THR A 136 17.18 7.84 2.66
CA THR A 136 18.09 7.52 3.77
C THR A 136 19.54 7.73 3.32
N ALA A 137 20.49 7.59 4.24
CA ALA A 137 21.92 7.69 3.90
C ALA A 137 22.37 6.63 2.86
N SER A 138 21.70 5.47 2.83
CA SER A 138 22.07 4.33 1.99
C SER A 138 21.02 3.96 0.95
N GLY A 139 19.84 4.59 0.92
CA GLY A 139 18.70 4.05 0.18
C GLY A 139 17.45 4.91 0.19
N TYR A 140 16.31 4.29 -0.10
CA TYR A 140 15.02 4.97 -0.11
C TYR A 140 13.84 4.01 0.12
N GLU A 141 12.69 4.61 0.43
CA GLU A 141 11.36 4.00 0.47
C GLU A 141 10.40 4.95 -0.26
N LYS A 142 9.63 4.45 -1.22
CA LYS A 142 8.66 5.27 -1.94
C LYS A 142 7.46 4.48 -2.42
N THR A 143 6.33 5.18 -2.54
CA THR A 143 5.18 4.69 -3.30
C THR A 143 5.21 5.26 -4.70
N THR A 144 4.88 4.45 -5.69
CA THR A 144 4.94 4.83 -7.10
C THR A 144 3.89 4.08 -7.92
N THR A 145 3.96 4.19 -9.24
CA THR A 145 3.18 3.39 -10.18
C THR A 145 4.14 2.64 -11.09
N LEU A 146 4.01 1.31 -11.15
CA LEU A 146 4.77 0.45 -12.05
C LEU A 146 3.79 -0.38 -12.88
N GLU A 147 4.00 -0.45 -14.19
CA GLU A 147 3.11 -1.17 -15.12
C GLU A 147 1.62 -0.80 -14.93
N GLY A 148 1.31 0.46 -14.61
CA GLY A 148 -0.06 0.93 -14.38
C GLY A 148 -0.66 0.60 -13.00
N HIS A 149 0.09 -0.08 -12.12
CA HIS A 149 -0.37 -0.52 -10.81
C HIS A 149 0.32 0.26 -9.67
N LYS A 150 -0.41 0.46 -8.56
CA LYS A 150 0.18 1.06 -7.34
C LYS A 150 1.27 0.14 -6.80
N ALA A 151 2.43 0.72 -6.51
CA ALA A 151 3.59 -0.02 -6.04
C ALA A 151 4.24 0.68 -4.84
N PHE A 152 4.89 -0.12 -3.98
CA PHE A 152 5.81 0.35 -2.95
C PHE A 152 7.18 -0.24 -3.21
N GLU A 153 8.19 0.62 -3.28
CA GLU A 153 9.59 0.28 -3.52
C GLU A 153 10.44 0.69 -2.33
N LYS A 154 11.25 -0.24 -1.82
CA LYS A 154 12.29 0.00 -0.83
C LYS A 154 13.61 -0.53 -1.38
N TYR A 155 14.67 0.25 -1.25
CA TYR A 155 15.97 -0.15 -1.80
C TYR A 155 17.13 0.34 -0.92
N ASP A 156 18.17 -0.48 -0.79
CA ASP A 156 19.43 -0.16 -0.13
C ASP A 156 20.59 -0.31 -1.14
N ASN A 157 21.28 0.80 -1.41
CA ASN A 157 22.32 0.90 -2.41
C ASN A 157 23.64 0.23 -1.99
N GLU A 158 23.92 0.15 -0.68
CA GLU A 158 25.16 -0.46 -0.18
C GLU A 158 25.14 -1.98 -0.34
N SER A 159 24.02 -2.59 0.07
CA SER A 159 23.79 -4.04 -0.06
C SER A 159 23.30 -4.46 -1.43
N LYS A 160 22.82 -3.53 -2.26
CA LYS A 160 22.12 -3.80 -3.53
C LYS A 160 20.96 -4.77 -3.34
N SER A 161 20.17 -4.49 -2.30
CA SER A 161 19.00 -5.29 -1.94
C SER A 161 17.76 -4.41 -1.93
N GLY A 162 16.62 -5.02 -2.25
CA GLY A 162 15.38 -4.28 -2.39
C GLY A 162 14.14 -5.12 -2.23
N GLU A 163 13.05 -4.41 -2.01
CA GLU A 163 11.70 -4.92 -1.93
C GLU A 163 10.79 -4.10 -2.84
N LEU A 164 9.93 -4.80 -3.58
CA LEU A 164 8.95 -4.19 -4.45
C LEU A 164 7.62 -4.92 -4.32
N ASN A 165 6.60 -4.19 -3.86
CA ASN A 165 5.25 -4.69 -3.68
C ASN A 165 4.35 -4.01 -4.71
N VAL A 166 3.50 -4.76 -5.41
CA VAL A 166 2.59 -4.23 -6.42
C VAL A 166 1.17 -4.73 -6.16
N LEU A 167 0.21 -3.82 -6.11
CA LEU A 167 -1.21 -4.12 -5.92
C LEU A 167 -1.93 -4.14 -7.27
N VAL A 168 -2.39 -5.32 -7.67
CA VAL A 168 -3.06 -5.56 -8.95
C VAL A 168 -4.53 -5.86 -8.70
N ALA A 169 -5.42 -5.15 -9.41
CA ALA A 169 -6.87 -5.30 -9.34
C ALA A 169 -7.47 -5.24 -7.90
N ASP A 170 -6.82 -4.52 -6.98
CA ASP A 170 -7.18 -4.44 -5.55
C ASP A 170 -7.32 -5.81 -4.84
N ARG A 171 -6.64 -6.84 -5.36
CA ARG A 171 -6.82 -8.24 -4.95
C ARG A 171 -5.52 -9.03 -4.94
N TYR A 172 -4.67 -8.82 -5.92
CA TYR A 172 -3.42 -9.55 -6.02
C TYR A 172 -2.29 -8.67 -5.52
N ILE A 173 -1.44 -9.24 -4.66
CA ILE A 173 -0.22 -8.58 -4.21
C ILE A 173 0.94 -9.36 -4.81
N VAL A 174 1.77 -8.69 -5.61
CA VAL A 174 3.02 -9.23 -6.14
C VAL A 174 4.16 -8.67 -5.31
N ASN A 175 4.87 -9.55 -4.61
CA ASN A 175 6.03 -9.19 -3.79
C ASN A 175 7.30 -9.66 -4.49
N VAL A 176 8.26 -8.77 -4.67
CA VAL A 176 9.60 -9.06 -5.17
C VAL A 176 10.60 -8.68 -4.09
N HIS A 177 11.45 -9.63 -3.70
CA HIS A 177 12.64 -9.35 -2.91
C HIS A 177 13.86 -9.69 -3.74
N ALA A 178 14.82 -8.79 -3.83
CA ALA A 178 16.02 -8.97 -4.63
C ALA A 178 17.28 -8.69 -3.79
N ASP A 179 18.35 -9.45 -4.07
CA ASP A 179 19.66 -9.33 -3.41
C ASP A 179 20.77 -9.44 -4.45
N GLN A 180 21.79 -8.58 -4.36
CA GLN A 180 22.81 -8.36 -5.39
C GLN A 180 22.21 -8.03 -6.77
N ILE A 181 21.11 -7.28 -6.80
CA ILE A 181 20.40 -6.85 -8.02
C ILE A 181 20.18 -5.34 -7.94
N SER A 182 20.50 -4.59 -9.01
CA SER A 182 20.28 -3.14 -9.02
C SER A 182 18.79 -2.78 -8.93
N SER A 183 18.44 -1.58 -8.47
CA SER A 183 17.04 -1.14 -8.39
C SER A 183 16.33 -1.21 -9.75
N ASP A 184 17.01 -0.83 -10.84
CA ASP A 184 16.42 -0.85 -12.18
C ASP A 184 16.20 -2.30 -12.66
N GLU A 185 17.17 -3.19 -12.45
CA GLU A 185 16.99 -4.62 -12.74
C GLU A 185 15.87 -5.23 -11.90
N MET A 186 15.71 -4.84 -10.63
CA MET A 186 14.62 -5.30 -9.76
C MET A 186 13.25 -4.92 -10.33
N LYS A 187 13.10 -3.68 -10.84
CA LYS A 187 11.87 -3.24 -11.51
C LYS A 187 11.64 -3.99 -12.81
N ASP A 188 12.70 -4.27 -13.57
CA ASP A 188 12.61 -5.03 -14.81
C ASP A 188 12.11 -6.47 -14.58
N LEU A 189 12.33 -7.06 -13.40
CA LEU A 189 11.80 -8.39 -13.08
C LEU A 189 10.26 -8.45 -13.15
N LEU A 190 9.57 -7.35 -12.85
CA LEU A 190 8.11 -7.28 -12.93
C LEU A 190 7.58 -7.28 -14.35
N LYS A 191 8.36 -6.76 -15.32
CA LYS A 191 7.93 -6.70 -16.73
C LYS A 191 7.79 -8.08 -17.36
N ASP A 192 8.46 -9.08 -16.79
CA ASP A 192 8.35 -10.48 -17.21
C ASP A 192 7.18 -11.22 -16.53
N ILE A 193 6.50 -10.58 -15.57
CA ILE A 193 5.28 -11.09 -14.96
C ILE A 193 4.08 -10.47 -15.68
N ASP A 194 3.19 -11.31 -16.21
CA ASP A 194 2.00 -10.86 -16.94
C ASP A 194 0.92 -10.35 -15.95
N LEU A 195 1.07 -9.08 -15.55
CA LEU A 195 0.17 -8.41 -14.60
C LEU A 195 -1.21 -8.15 -15.18
N ASP A 196 -1.32 -7.96 -16.50
CA ASP A 196 -2.60 -7.83 -17.19
C ASP A 196 -3.39 -9.14 -17.06
N LYS A 197 -2.78 -10.28 -17.37
CA LYS A 197 -3.40 -11.59 -17.17
C LYS A 197 -3.71 -11.86 -15.71
N LEU A 198 -2.85 -11.45 -14.78
CA LEU A 198 -3.11 -11.54 -13.34
C LEU A 198 -4.37 -10.75 -12.96
N SER A 199 -4.58 -9.56 -13.53
CA SER A 199 -5.75 -8.72 -13.22
C SER A 199 -7.08 -9.33 -13.65
N GLU A 200 -7.07 -10.21 -14.67
CA GLU A 200 -8.25 -10.82 -15.26
C GLU A 200 -8.56 -12.22 -14.74
N ILE A 201 -7.62 -12.85 -14.06
CA ILE A 201 -7.75 -14.24 -13.62
C ILE A 201 -8.82 -14.37 -12.53
N LYS A 202 -9.59 -15.45 -12.56
CA LYS A 202 -10.65 -15.76 -11.59
C LYS A 202 -10.47 -17.14 -10.97
#